data_AF-A0A8T5RU74-F1
#
_entry.id   AF-A0A8T5RU74-F1
#
_cell.length_a   1.000
_cell.length_b   1.000
_cell.length_c   1.000
_cell.angle_alpha   90.00
_cell.angle_beta   90.00
_cell.angle_gamma   90.00
#
_symmetry.space_group_name_H-M   'P 1'
#
loop_
_entity.id
_entity.type
_entity.pdbx_description
1 polymer ?
#
loop_
_entity_poly.entity_id
_entity_poly.type
_entity_poly.pdbx_seq_one_letter_code
_entity_poly.pdbx_strand_id
1 'polypeptide(L)'
;MSIDKWLSEKGSKEEEQKREEAFKRLTESEVKELKKKKIRNITQKEDQKSSVDLGTEKFLRSIVEFKDWLNQRTYLKGDIEKIETWINILYSGIKNETEERQKLNIIHDKKKLVEDYKKIPPKFLDENTRIALNKKIYGTKRTNSDNYYLRKLKTSIQDKLNEAEYYEILERILKIF
;
A
#
# COMPACT_ATOMS: atom_id res chain seq x y z
N MET A 1 21.87 32.61 -0.86
CA MET A 1 22.01 31.36 -0.07
C MET A 1 22.18 30.22 -1.06
N SER A 2 23.33 29.54 -1.06
CA SER A 2 23.65 28.49 -2.04
C SER A 2 23.01 27.15 -1.68
N ILE A 3 22.60 26.40 -2.70
CA ILE A 3 22.13 25.00 -2.67
C ILE A 3 23.08 24.08 -1.87
N ASP A 4 24.37 24.44 -1.80
CA ASP A 4 25.40 23.71 -1.06
C ASP A 4 25.12 23.64 0.45
N LYS A 5 24.42 24.64 1.02
CA LYS A 5 24.10 24.67 2.46
C LYS A 5 22.95 23.73 2.82
N TRP A 6 22.16 23.30 1.84
CA TRP A 6 21.04 22.36 2.01
C TRP A 6 21.48 20.90 1.93
N LEU A 7 22.56 20.62 1.18
CA LEU A 7 23.13 19.28 1.03
C LEU A 7 24.04 18.88 2.21
N SER A 8 24.51 19.83 3.00
CA SER A 8 25.46 19.57 4.10
C SER A 8 24.83 19.05 5.40
N GLU A 9 23.50 18.94 5.50
CA GLU A 9 22.85 18.69 6.80
C GLU A 9 22.24 17.28 6.99
N LYS A 10 22.52 16.32 6.10
CA LYS A 10 22.05 14.93 6.30
C LYS A 10 23.05 13.87 5.82
N GLY A 11 23.83 13.38 6.78
CA GLY A 11 24.66 12.18 6.65
C GLY A 11 26.04 12.42 7.23
N SER A 12 26.35 11.81 8.38
CA SER A 12 27.73 11.75 8.88
C SER A 12 28.62 11.21 7.76
N LYS A 13 29.77 11.86 7.50
CA LYS A 13 30.80 11.40 6.53
C LYS A 13 31.16 9.91 6.73
N GLU A 14 30.92 9.36 7.91
CA GLU A 14 31.11 7.95 8.24
C GLU A 14 30.09 6.99 7.58
N GLU A 15 28.84 7.42 7.32
CA GLU A 15 27.84 6.58 6.66
C GLU A 15 28.08 6.47 5.15
N GLU A 16 28.55 7.55 4.54
CA GLU A 16 28.98 7.55 3.13
C GLU A 16 30.24 6.70 2.96
N GLN A 17 31.22 6.84 3.85
CA GLN A 17 32.42 6.00 3.84
C GLN A 17 32.10 4.51 4.05
N LYS A 18 31.20 4.16 4.97
CA LYS A 18 30.77 2.75 5.17
C LYS A 18 30.04 2.20 3.95
N ARG A 19 29.26 3.01 3.23
CA ARG A 19 28.59 2.59 1.99
C ARG A 19 29.57 2.44 0.83
N GLU A 20 30.55 3.33 0.71
CA GLU A 20 31.60 3.25 -0.31
C GLU A 20 32.56 2.08 -0.05
N GLU A 21 32.94 1.83 1.21
CA GLU A 21 33.74 0.67 1.59
C GLU A 21 32.99 -0.64 1.37
N ALA A 22 31.69 -0.67 1.69
CA ALA A 22 30.85 -1.82 1.40
C ALA A 22 30.72 -2.07 -0.11
N PHE A 23 30.64 -1.01 -0.93
CA PHE A 23 30.62 -1.13 -2.40
C PHE A 23 31.96 -1.58 -2.99
N LYS A 24 33.08 -1.10 -2.45
CA LYS A 24 34.43 -1.49 -2.88
C LYS A 24 34.82 -2.92 -2.49
N ARG A 25 34.17 -3.48 -1.45
CA ARG A 25 34.35 -4.88 -1.03
C ARG A 25 33.51 -5.90 -1.81
N LEU A 26 32.59 -5.44 -2.68
CA LEU A 26 31.78 -6.33 -3.51
C LEU A 26 32.58 -6.81 -4.72
N THR A 27 32.44 -8.10 -5.01
CA THR A 27 33.04 -8.73 -6.20
C THR A 27 32.31 -8.28 -7.48
N GLU A 28 32.99 -8.30 -8.63
CA GLU A 28 32.40 -7.86 -9.91
C GLU A 28 31.11 -8.65 -10.28
N SER A 29 30.99 -9.89 -9.80
CA SER A 29 29.79 -10.73 -9.92
C SER A 29 28.60 -10.14 -9.13
N GLU A 30 28.80 -9.72 -7.88
CA GLU A 30 27.76 -9.15 -7.03
C GLU A 30 27.29 -7.79 -7.55
N VAL A 31 28.20 -6.98 -8.09
CA VAL A 31 27.86 -5.70 -8.72
C VAL A 31 26.98 -5.91 -9.97
N LYS A 32 27.28 -6.94 -10.78
CA LYS A 32 26.47 -7.29 -11.95
C LYS A 32 25.08 -7.81 -11.54
N GLU A 33 24.98 -8.57 -10.45
CA GLU A 33 23.69 -9.01 -9.93
C GLU A 33 22.84 -7.86 -9.39
N LEU A 34 23.42 -6.91 -8.66
CA LEU A 34 22.71 -5.72 -8.17
C LEU A 34 22.21 -4.85 -9.33
N LYS A 35 23.00 -4.68 -10.38
CA LYS A 35 22.57 -4.00 -11.61
C LYS A 35 21.42 -4.73 -12.30
N LYS A 36 21.50 -6.07 -12.44
CA LYS A 36 20.41 -6.89 -13.00
C LYS A 36 19.14 -6.81 -12.15
N LYS A 37 19.25 -6.85 -10.82
CA LYS A 37 18.10 -6.67 -9.89
C LYS A 37 17.47 -5.28 -10.03
N LYS A 38 18.29 -4.23 -10.18
CA LYS A 38 17.80 -2.86 -10.39
C LYS A 38 17.04 -2.72 -11.71
N ILE A 39 17.56 -3.29 -12.79
CA ILE A 39 16.90 -3.32 -14.10
C ILE A 39 15.58 -4.09 -14.04
N ARG A 40 15.58 -5.28 -13.42
CA ARG A 40 14.35 -6.09 -13.23
C ARG A 40 13.28 -5.37 -12.41
N ASN A 41 13.68 -4.57 -11.41
CA ASN A 41 12.74 -3.76 -10.62
C ASN A 41 12.17 -2.56 -11.39
N ILE A 42 12.87 -2.06 -12.40
CA ILE A 42 12.39 -0.97 -13.27
C ILE A 42 11.39 -1.53 -14.28
N THR A 43 11.71 -2.63 -14.96
CA THR A 43 10.80 -3.26 -15.92
C THR A 43 9.52 -3.76 -15.24
N GLN A 44 9.60 -4.35 -14.05
CA GLN A 44 8.42 -4.73 -13.26
C GLN A 44 7.52 -3.54 -12.87
N LYS A 45 8.06 -2.33 -12.76
CA LYS A 45 7.27 -1.12 -12.48
C LYS A 45 6.62 -0.53 -13.73
N GLU A 46 7.24 -0.69 -14.90
CA GLU A 46 6.66 -0.28 -16.18
C GLU A 46 5.52 -1.21 -16.61
N ASP A 47 5.68 -2.53 -16.45
CA ASP A 47 4.62 -3.52 -16.76
C ASP A 47 3.36 -3.36 -15.88
N GLN A 48 3.50 -2.79 -14.68
CA GLN A 48 2.35 -2.53 -13.79
C GLN A 48 1.57 -1.27 -14.14
N LYS A 49 2.17 -0.31 -14.87
CA LYS A 49 1.48 0.91 -15.32
C LYS A 49 0.77 0.71 -16.66
N SER A 50 1.33 -0.11 -17.55
CA SER A 50 0.76 -0.35 -18.88
C SER A 50 -0.50 -1.24 -18.87
N SER A 51 -0.64 -2.14 -17.90
CA SER A 51 -1.78 -3.07 -17.83
C SER A 51 -3.09 -2.41 -17.40
N VAL A 52 -3.05 -1.35 -16.59
CA VAL A 52 -4.24 -0.64 -16.10
C VAL A 52 -4.88 0.21 -17.20
N ASP A 53 -4.06 0.80 -18.07
CA ASP A 53 -4.47 1.72 -19.14
C ASP A 53 -5.18 0.96 -20.29
N LEU A 54 -4.68 -0.23 -20.64
CA LEU A 54 -5.25 -1.08 -21.69
C LEU A 54 -6.69 -1.57 -21.38
N GLY A 55 -7.03 -1.74 -20.10
CA GLY A 55 -8.36 -2.17 -19.67
C GLY A 55 -9.42 -1.07 -19.83
N THR A 56 -9.05 0.17 -19.50
CA THR A 56 -9.95 1.33 -19.58
C THR A 56 -10.19 1.74 -21.02
N GLU A 57 -9.16 1.75 -21.86
CA GLU A 57 -9.30 2.01 -23.30
C GLU A 57 -10.21 0.97 -23.99
N LYS A 58 -10.05 -0.31 -23.66
CA LYS A 58 -10.88 -1.38 -24.21
C LYS A 58 -12.34 -1.24 -23.80
N PHE A 59 -12.63 -0.88 -22.55
CA PHE A 59 -13.99 -0.65 -22.07
C PHE A 59 -14.64 0.57 -22.74
N LEU A 60 -13.91 1.69 -22.87
CA LEU A 60 -14.38 2.88 -23.58
C LEU A 60 -14.68 2.57 -25.04
N ARG A 61 -13.84 1.77 -25.69
CA ARG A 61 -14.07 1.31 -27.06
C ARG A 61 -15.34 0.48 -27.18
N SER A 62 -15.61 -0.42 -26.24
CA SER A 62 -16.87 -1.19 -26.20
C SER A 62 -18.11 -0.30 -25.98
N ILE A 63 -18.00 0.80 -25.22
CA ILE A 63 -19.08 1.78 -25.09
C ILE A 63 -19.34 2.50 -26.43
N VAL A 64 -18.29 2.91 -27.13
CA VAL A 64 -18.40 3.57 -28.43
C VAL A 64 -19.01 2.61 -29.46
N GLU A 65 -18.56 1.36 -29.50
CA GLU A 65 -19.12 0.33 -30.38
C GLU A 65 -20.61 0.06 -30.11
N PHE A 66 -21.01 0.01 -28.83
CA PHE A 66 -22.42 -0.13 -28.46
C PHE A 66 -23.26 1.07 -28.90
N LYS A 67 -22.75 2.29 -28.68
CA LYS A 67 -23.40 3.54 -29.09
C LYS A 67 -23.58 3.60 -30.60
N ASP A 68 -22.54 3.28 -31.36
CA ASP A 68 -22.57 3.32 -32.82
C ASP A 68 -23.51 2.24 -33.38
N TRP A 69 -23.50 1.05 -32.78
CA TRP A 69 -24.46 0.01 -33.11
C TRP A 69 -25.91 0.43 -32.85
N LEU A 70 -26.19 1.06 -31.70
CA LEU A 70 -27.54 1.57 -31.37
C LEU A 70 -28.00 2.64 -32.36
N ASN A 71 -27.13 3.59 -32.73
CA ASN A 71 -27.45 4.70 -33.63
C ASN A 71 -27.76 4.25 -35.06
N GLN A 72 -27.26 3.08 -35.48
CA GLN A 72 -27.53 2.51 -36.80
C GLN A 72 -28.87 1.77 -36.88
N ARG A 73 -29.60 1.61 -35.76
CA ARG A 73 -30.86 0.84 -35.70
C ARG A 73 -32.08 1.75 -35.65
N THR A 74 -33.05 1.44 -36.50
CA THR A 74 -34.36 2.13 -36.55
C THR A 74 -35.44 1.46 -35.69
N TYR A 75 -35.30 0.17 -35.34
CA TYR A 75 -36.27 -0.57 -34.52
C TYR A 75 -35.61 -1.45 -33.47
N LEU A 76 -35.52 -0.94 -32.24
CA LEU A 76 -34.80 -1.59 -31.14
C LEU A 76 -35.55 -2.78 -30.53
N LYS A 77 -36.88 -2.86 -30.72
CA LYS A 77 -37.72 -3.90 -30.09
C LYS A 77 -37.45 -5.31 -30.63
N GLY A 78 -36.89 -5.44 -31.83
CA GLY A 78 -36.48 -6.73 -32.40
C GLY A 78 -35.10 -7.21 -31.96
N ASP A 79 -34.28 -6.30 -31.42
CA ASP A 79 -32.89 -6.56 -31.04
C ASP A 79 -32.70 -6.62 -29.51
N ILE A 80 -33.77 -6.84 -28.75
CA ILE A 80 -33.76 -6.83 -27.27
C ILE A 80 -32.68 -7.76 -26.70
N GLU A 81 -32.56 -8.99 -27.23
CA GLU A 81 -31.55 -9.95 -26.77
C GLU A 81 -30.12 -9.45 -26.96
N LYS A 82 -29.84 -8.73 -28.06
CA LYS A 82 -28.53 -8.12 -28.31
C LYS A 82 -28.27 -6.94 -27.39
N ILE A 83 -29.31 -6.13 -27.10
CA ILE A 83 -29.22 -5.03 -26.14
C ILE A 83 -28.89 -5.57 -24.75
N GLU A 84 -29.58 -6.63 -24.31
CA GLU A 84 -29.28 -7.30 -23.05
C GLU A 84 -27.85 -7.84 -23.01
N THR A 85 -27.38 -8.42 -24.11
CA THR A 85 -26.00 -8.91 -24.22
C THR A 85 -24.98 -7.78 -24.06
N TRP A 86 -25.18 -6.65 -24.74
CA TRP A 86 -24.32 -5.47 -24.61
C TRP A 86 -24.33 -4.90 -23.19
N ILE A 87 -25.50 -4.79 -22.57
CA ILE A 87 -25.64 -4.32 -21.19
C ILE A 87 -24.89 -5.25 -20.24
N ASN A 88 -25.01 -6.57 -20.40
CA ASN A 88 -24.31 -7.54 -19.57
C ASN A 88 -22.78 -7.45 -19.70
N ILE A 89 -22.27 -7.24 -20.92
CA ILE A 89 -20.85 -7.05 -21.19
C ILE A 89 -20.35 -5.77 -20.50
N LEU A 90 -21.05 -4.65 -20.69
CA LEU A 90 -20.66 -3.37 -20.11
C LEU A 90 -20.72 -3.40 -18.57
N TYR A 91 -21.79 -3.99 -18.02
CA TYR A 91 -21.95 -4.14 -16.59
C TYR A 91 -20.85 -5.02 -15.98
N SER A 92 -20.47 -6.10 -16.66
CA SER A 92 -19.34 -6.94 -16.24
C SER A 92 -18.03 -6.16 -16.23
N GLY A 93 -17.80 -5.29 -17.20
CA GLY A 93 -16.65 -4.37 -17.22
C GLY A 93 -16.59 -3.46 -15.99
N ILE A 94 -17.72 -2.82 -15.66
CA ILE A 94 -17.83 -1.93 -14.49
C ILE A 94 -17.59 -2.69 -13.19
N LYS A 95 -18.19 -3.89 -13.06
CA LYS A 95 -18.06 -4.73 -11.87
C LYS A 95 -16.61 -5.16 -11.63
N ASN A 96 -15.92 -5.57 -12.69
CA ASN A 96 -14.52 -5.97 -12.59
C ASN A 96 -13.63 -4.79 -12.16
N GLU A 97 -13.84 -3.60 -12.73
CA GLU A 97 -13.07 -2.42 -12.35
C GLU A 97 -13.34 -1.99 -10.89
N THR A 98 -14.58 -2.08 -10.42
CA THR A 98 -14.91 -1.80 -9.02
C THR A 98 -14.31 -2.82 -8.05
N GLU A 99 -14.33 -4.11 -8.38
CA GLU A 99 -13.67 -5.15 -7.58
C GLU A 99 -12.15 -4.98 -7.55
N GLU A 100 -11.52 -4.60 -8.67
CA GLU A 100 -10.09 -4.30 -8.73
C GLU A 100 -9.71 -3.07 -7.91
N ARG A 101 -10.48 -1.98 -8.02
CA ARG A 101 -10.28 -0.78 -7.19
C ARG A 101 -10.43 -1.09 -5.70
N GLN A 102 -11.41 -1.91 -5.32
CA GLN A 102 -11.57 -2.36 -3.93
C GLN A 102 -10.35 -3.18 -3.45
N LYS A 103 -9.83 -4.10 -4.26
CA LYS A 103 -8.60 -4.84 -3.94
C LYS A 103 -7.38 -3.92 -3.79
N LEU A 104 -7.23 -2.94 -4.67
CA LEU A 104 -6.15 -1.94 -4.61
C LEU A 104 -6.25 -1.06 -3.35
N ASN A 105 -7.45 -0.63 -2.98
CA ASN A 105 -7.69 0.12 -1.74
C ASN A 105 -7.30 -0.69 -0.51
N ILE A 106 -7.70 -1.97 -0.43
CA ILE A 106 -7.32 -2.86 0.68
C ILE A 106 -5.79 -3.01 0.77
N ILE A 107 -5.09 -3.10 -0.38
CA ILE A 107 -3.62 -3.17 -0.41
C ILE A 107 -3.00 -1.85 0.06
N HIS A 108 -3.57 -0.71 -0.34
CA HIS A 108 -3.11 0.61 0.08
C HIS A 108 -3.28 0.81 1.59
N ASP A 109 -4.44 0.47 2.14
CA ASP A 109 -4.71 0.55 3.58
C ASP A 109 -3.78 -0.34 4.39
N LYS A 110 -3.50 -1.56 3.91
CA LYS A 110 -2.50 -2.45 4.54
C LYS A 110 -1.10 -1.84 4.53
N LYS A 111 -0.68 -1.20 3.43
CA LYS A 111 0.63 -0.52 3.36
C LYS A 111 0.72 0.63 4.36
N LYS A 112 -0.34 1.44 4.47
CA LYS A 112 -0.42 2.53 5.43
C LYS A 112 -0.29 2.02 6.87
N LEU A 113 -1.00 0.94 7.22
CA LEU A 113 -0.90 0.32 8.55
C LEU A 113 0.52 -0.21 8.84
N VAL A 114 1.20 -0.78 7.86
CA VAL A 114 2.60 -1.21 7.99
C VAL A 114 3.54 -0.02 8.24
N GLU A 115 3.32 1.09 7.52
CA GLU A 115 4.12 2.31 7.69
C GLU A 115 3.89 2.96 9.05
N ASP A 116 2.64 3.03 9.51
CA ASP A 116 2.30 3.55 10.84
C ASP A 116 2.91 2.69 11.94
N TYR A 117 2.90 1.36 11.77
CA TYR A 117 3.55 0.47 12.72
C TYR A 117 5.07 0.70 12.84
N LYS A 118 5.75 1.06 11.74
CA LYS A 118 7.19 1.38 11.76
C LYS A 118 7.53 2.65 12.56
N LYS A 119 6.56 3.54 12.78
CA LYS A 119 6.76 4.75 13.60
C LYS A 119 6.83 4.42 15.10
N ILE A 120 6.32 3.26 15.51
CA ILE A 120 6.37 2.82 16.91
C ILE A 120 7.79 2.37 17.25
N PRO A 121 8.41 2.89 18.33
CA PRO A 121 9.75 2.48 18.74
C PRO A 121 9.82 0.96 19.00
N PRO A 122 10.88 0.25 18.56
CA PRO A 122 10.99 -1.20 18.74
C PRO A 122 10.95 -1.67 20.19
N LYS A 123 11.40 -0.83 21.13
CA LYS A 123 11.41 -1.10 22.58
C LYS A 123 10.07 -0.81 23.26
N PHE A 124 9.09 -0.26 22.55
CA PHE A 124 7.80 0.10 23.11
C PHE A 124 6.94 -1.13 23.43
N LEU A 125 7.09 -2.20 22.63
CA LEU A 125 6.40 -3.48 22.84
C LEU A 125 7.42 -4.56 23.21
N ASP A 126 6.97 -5.55 23.97
CA ASP A 126 7.73 -6.76 24.20
C ASP A 126 7.91 -7.56 22.89
N GLU A 127 8.99 -8.33 22.82
CA GLU A 127 9.37 -9.05 21.60
C GLU A 127 8.26 -10.01 21.12
N ASN A 128 7.60 -10.70 22.05
CA ASN A 128 6.54 -11.65 21.73
C ASN A 128 5.30 -10.95 21.16
N THR A 129 4.87 -9.85 21.77
CA THR A 129 3.77 -9.03 21.23
C THR A 129 4.14 -8.40 19.89
N ARG A 130 5.39 -7.96 19.70
CA ARG A 130 5.90 -7.42 18.43
C ARG A 130 5.80 -8.46 17.31
N ILE A 131 6.25 -9.68 17.58
CA ILE A 131 6.14 -10.81 16.65
C ILE A 131 4.67 -11.11 16.34
N ALA A 132 3.81 -11.18 17.36
CA ALA A 132 2.38 -11.46 17.19
C ALA A 132 1.67 -10.37 16.35
N LEU A 133 2.03 -9.10 16.55
CA LEU A 133 1.48 -7.97 15.80
C LEU A 133 1.95 -7.99 14.34
N ASN A 134 3.23 -8.25 14.10
CA ASN A 134 3.76 -8.46 12.76
C ASN A 134 3.01 -9.58 12.04
N LYS A 135 2.81 -10.72 12.70
CA LYS A 135 2.06 -11.83 12.12
C LYS A 135 0.63 -11.44 11.75
N LYS A 136 -0.02 -10.59 12.57
CA LYS A 136 -1.36 -10.05 12.32
C LYS A 136 -1.38 -9.10 11.12
N ILE A 137 -0.41 -8.19 11.02
CA ILE A 137 -0.30 -7.19 9.93
C ILE A 137 -0.07 -7.88 8.58
N TYR A 138 0.84 -8.85 8.53
CA TYR A 138 1.19 -9.56 7.29
C TYR A 138 0.31 -10.78 6.98
N GLY A 139 -0.68 -11.09 7.84
CA GLY A 139 -1.63 -12.17 7.61
C GLY A 139 -1.04 -13.58 7.72
N THR A 140 0.12 -13.74 8.36
CA THR A 140 0.74 -15.05 8.58
C THR A 140 -0.02 -15.86 9.65
N LYS A 141 0.12 -17.19 9.61
CA LYS A 141 -0.55 -18.09 10.56
C LYS A 141 -0.16 -17.75 12.00
N ARG A 142 -1.17 -17.47 12.83
CA ARG A 142 -1.02 -17.15 14.25
C ARG A 142 -1.16 -18.40 15.10
N THR A 143 -0.36 -18.50 16.15
CA THR A 143 -0.51 -19.51 17.20
C THR A 143 -1.48 -19.03 18.28
N ASN A 144 -1.84 -19.94 19.21
CA ASN A 144 -2.64 -19.56 20.38
C ASN A 144 -1.91 -18.56 21.29
N SER A 145 -0.58 -18.67 21.40
CA SER A 145 0.23 -17.69 22.14
C SER A 145 0.18 -16.31 21.49
N ASP A 146 0.29 -16.22 20.16
CA ASP A 146 0.17 -14.93 19.46
C ASP A 146 -1.18 -14.26 19.77
N ASN A 147 -2.27 -15.03 19.76
CA ASN A 147 -3.61 -14.52 20.08
C ASN A 147 -3.74 -14.04 21.53
N TYR A 148 -3.06 -14.72 22.48
CA TYR A 148 -3.00 -14.28 23.87
C TYR A 148 -2.32 -12.91 23.99
N TYR A 149 -1.14 -12.74 23.38
CA TYR A 149 -0.40 -11.47 23.42
C TYR A 149 -1.19 -10.32 22.78
N LEU A 150 -1.87 -10.57 21.67
CA LEU A 150 -2.73 -9.58 21.02
C LEU A 150 -3.92 -9.16 21.89
N ARG A 151 -4.51 -10.10 22.63
CA ARG A 151 -5.61 -9.80 23.56
C ARG A 151 -5.11 -8.98 24.74
N LYS A 152 -3.99 -9.39 25.33
CA LYS A 152 -3.33 -8.65 26.43
C LYS A 152 -2.98 -7.23 25.99
N LEU A 153 -2.42 -7.07 24.80
CA LEU A 153 -2.11 -5.76 24.23
C LEU A 153 -3.36 -4.89 24.08
N LYS A 154 -4.49 -5.46 23.62
CA LYS A 154 -5.74 -4.72 23.49
C LYS A 154 -6.20 -4.14 24.83
N THR A 155 -6.16 -4.93 25.90
CA THR A 155 -6.50 -4.46 27.25
C THR A 155 -5.53 -3.36 27.71
N SER A 156 -4.22 -3.59 27.56
CA SER A 156 -3.21 -2.61 27.96
C SER A 156 -3.34 -1.28 27.21
N ILE A 157 -3.71 -1.30 25.93
CA ILE A 157 -3.95 -0.07 25.15
C ILE A 157 -5.15 0.68 25.73
N GLN A 158 -6.25 -0.02 26.04
CA GLN A 158 -7.43 0.62 26.62
C GLN A 158 -7.11 1.29 27.96
N ASP A 159 -6.38 0.61 28.83
CA ASP A 159 -5.99 1.16 30.13
C ASP A 159 -5.12 2.42 29.95
N LYS A 160 -4.18 2.40 28.99
CA LYS A 160 -3.32 3.55 28.68
C LYS A 160 -4.06 4.72 28.04
N LEU A 161 -5.10 4.46 27.24
CA LEU A 161 -5.95 5.52 26.70
C LEU A 161 -6.75 6.20 27.82
N ASN A 162 -7.31 5.42 28.74
CA ASN A 162 -8.00 5.98 29.91
C ASN A 162 -7.01 6.79 30.79
N GLU A 163 -5.79 6.31 30.98
CA GLU A 163 -4.75 7.04 31.70
C GLU A 163 -4.39 8.36 31.01
N ALA A 164 -4.31 8.37 29.67
CA ALA A 164 -4.08 9.57 28.87
C ALA A 164 -5.18 10.61 29.04
N GLU A 165 -6.46 10.20 29.08
CA GLU A 165 -7.59 11.11 29.37
C GLU A 165 -7.43 11.81 30.73
N TYR A 166 -6.94 11.10 31.75
CA TYR A 166 -6.64 11.71 33.04
C TYR A 166 -5.47 12.68 32.96
N TYR A 167 -4.40 12.35 32.23
CA TYR A 167 -3.28 13.27 32.02
C TYR A 167 -3.69 14.51 31.23
N GLU A 168 -4.62 14.42 30.28
CA GLU A 168 -5.17 15.59 29.58
C GLU A 168 -5.94 16.53 30.52
N ILE A 169 -6.63 15.99 31.53
CA ILE A 169 -7.27 16.80 32.57
C ILE A 169 -6.19 17.49 33.41
N LEU A 170 -5.17 16.75 33.84
CA LEU A 170 -4.08 17.31 34.64
C LEU A 170 -3.31 18.39 33.87
N GLU A 171 -3.01 18.16 32.59
CA GLU A 171 -2.35 19.14 31.74
C GLU A 171 -3.18 20.42 31.61
N ARG A 172 -4.51 20.30 31.46
CA ARG A 172 -5.40 21.47 31.45
C ARG A 172 -5.35 22.25 32.76
N ILE A 173 -5.34 21.56 33.89
CA ILE A 173 -5.21 22.21 35.21
C ILE A 173 -3.87 22.94 35.30
N LEU A 174 -2.78 22.30 34.90
CA LEU A 174 -1.43 22.87 34.92
C LEU A 174 -1.24 24.03 33.93
N LYS A 175 -2.08 24.16 32.90
CA LYS A 175 -2.05 25.29 31.95
C LYS A 175 -2.85 26.51 32.45
N ILE A 176 -3.72 26.33 33.44
CA ILE A 176 -4.55 27.41 34.02
C ILE A 176 -3.78 28.15 35.12
N PHE A 177 -2.93 27.43 35.87
CA PHE A 177 -2.06 27.98 36.90
C PHE A 177 -0.64 28.16 36.39
#